data_AF-A0A6J7NXI5-F1
#
_entry.id   AF-A0A6J7NXI5-F1
#
_cell.length_a   1.000
_cell.length_b   1.000
_cell.length_c   1.000
_cell.angle_alpha   90.00
_cell.angle_beta   90.00
_cell.angle_gamma   90.00
#
_symmetry.space_group_name_H-M   'P 1'
#
loop_
_entity.id
_entity.type
_entity.pdbx_description
1 polymer ?
#
loop_
_entity_poly.entity_id
_entity_poly.type
_entity_poly.pdbx_seq_one_letter_code
_entity_poly.pdbx_strand_id
1 'polypeptide(L)'
;MLGFWYPETTVAKNDFMCITKNAKSPVLAHQLINFLSDTDNAMLNREYVGYQPALESITVDLLISTGTIPESLIDALVTPEKYESGLAQVLLEPAVDALWLEQWTAFTAG
;
A
#
# COMPACT_ATOMS: atom_id res chain seq x y z
N MET A 1 -17.51 14.34 -14.80
CA MET A 1 -16.79 14.00 -13.57
C MET A 1 -15.47 13.37 -13.99
N LEU A 2 -14.33 13.85 -13.51
CA LEU A 2 -13.04 13.20 -13.76
C LEU A 2 -13.01 11.91 -12.92
N GLY A 3 -12.85 10.76 -13.58
CA GLY A 3 -12.72 9.47 -12.91
C GLY A 3 -11.27 9.16 -12.55
N PHE A 4 -11.08 8.15 -11.71
CA PHE A 4 -9.75 7.57 -11.50
C PHE A 4 -9.23 6.95 -12.80
N TRP A 5 -7.93 7.10 -13.07
CA TRP A 5 -7.26 6.46 -14.19
C TRP A 5 -5.93 5.87 -13.70
N TYR A 6 -5.64 4.67 -14.17
CA TYR A 6 -4.34 4.01 -14.06
C TYR A 6 -4.10 3.17 -15.33
N PRO A 7 -2.83 2.92 -15.71
CA PRO A 7 -2.54 2.12 -16.90
C PRO A 7 -2.96 0.65 -16.71
N GLU A 8 -3.24 -0.04 -17.81
CA GLU A 8 -3.65 -1.47 -17.81
C GLU A 8 -2.68 -2.37 -17.04
N THR A 9 -1.37 -2.10 -17.16
CA THR A 9 -0.32 -2.70 -16.34
C THR A 9 0.30 -1.64 -15.45
N THR A 10 0.27 -1.87 -14.15
CA THR A 10 0.82 -0.94 -13.14
C THR A 10 1.53 -1.70 -12.04
N VAL A 11 2.25 -0.98 -11.19
CA VAL A 11 2.91 -1.53 -10.01
C VAL A 11 1.88 -1.75 -8.90
N ALA A 12 1.93 -2.91 -8.26
CA ALA A 12 1.24 -3.15 -6.99
C ALA A 12 2.28 -3.15 -5.86
N LYS A 13 1.97 -2.44 -4.76
CA LYS A 13 2.83 -2.40 -3.56
C LYS A 13 1.98 -2.49 -2.31
N ASN A 14 2.61 -2.94 -1.24
CA ASN A 14 2.10 -2.85 0.11
C ASN A 14 3.19 -2.24 1.01
N ASP A 15 2.76 -1.36 1.90
CA ASP A 15 3.58 -0.95 3.04
C ASP A 15 3.26 -1.87 4.22
N PHE A 16 4.28 -2.24 5.00
CA PHE A 16 4.11 -3.14 6.13
C PHE A 16 4.97 -2.74 7.32
N MET A 17 4.46 -3.03 8.51
CA MET A 17 5.15 -2.73 9.77
C MET A 17 6.26 -3.74 10.01
N CYS A 18 7.46 -3.25 10.34
CA CYS A 18 8.61 -4.07 10.71
C CYS A 18 9.13 -3.69 12.09
N ILE A 19 9.60 -4.68 12.86
CA ILE A 19 10.30 -4.45 14.12
C ILE A 19 11.80 -4.56 13.86
N THR A 20 12.53 -3.48 14.13
CA THR A 20 13.99 -3.46 13.90
C THR A 20 14.72 -4.36 14.90
N LYS A 21 15.87 -4.93 14.47
CA LYS A 21 16.70 -5.82 15.31
C LYS A 21 17.07 -5.21 16.67
N ASN A 22 17.18 -3.88 16.74
CA ASN A 22 17.63 -3.15 17.93
C ASN A 22 16.49 -2.44 18.67
N ALA A 23 15.23 -2.83 18.43
CA ALA A 23 14.07 -2.25 19.09
C ALA A 23 14.21 -2.33 20.62
N LYS A 24 14.03 -1.19 21.31
CA LYS A 24 14.15 -1.11 22.77
C LYS A 24 12.97 -1.75 23.50
N SER A 25 11.81 -1.83 22.82
CA SER A 25 10.56 -2.34 23.38
C SER A 25 9.83 -3.22 22.35
N PRO A 26 10.36 -4.41 22.00
CA PRO A 26 9.77 -5.26 20.96
C PRO A 26 8.35 -5.74 21.30
N VAL A 27 8.07 -6.00 22.58
CA VAL A 27 6.71 -6.36 23.04
C VAL A 27 5.71 -5.23 22.78
N LEU A 28 6.07 -3.98 23.07
CA LEU A 28 5.20 -2.84 22.79
C LEU A 28 5.02 -2.63 21.29
N ALA A 29 6.06 -2.87 20.48
CA ALA A 29 5.94 -2.80 19.03
C ALA A 29 4.93 -3.84 18.49
N HIS A 30 4.93 -5.06 19.04
CA HIS A 30 3.88 -6.05 18.71
C HIS A 30 2.48 -5.60 19.14
N GLN A 31 2.33 -4.99 20.32
CA GLN A 31 1.03 -4.45 20.76
C GLN A 31 0.54 -3.33 19.83
N LEU A 32 1.44 -2.47 19.34
CA LEU A 32 1.09 -1.44 18.36
C LEU A 32 0.67 -2.05 17.02
N ILE A 33 1.39 -3.08 16.53
CA ILE A 33 1.00 -3.80 15.32
C ILE A 33 -0.40 -4.41 15.49
N ASN A 34 -0.67 -5.08 16.61
CA ASN A 34 -2.00 -5.64 16.90
C ASN A 34 -3.08 -4.57 16.91
N PHE A 35 -2.81 -3.42 17.55
CA PHE A 35 -3.73 -2.30 17.58
C PHE A 35 -4.04 -1.76 16.18
N LEU A 36 -3.03 -1.60 15.32
CA LEU A 36 -3.20 -1.10 13.95
C LEU A 36 -3.77 -2.15 12.98
N SER A 37 -3.68 -3.44 13.32
CA SER A 37 -4.27 -4.55 12.55
C SER A 37 -5.68 -4.92 13.02
N ASP A 38 -6.18 -4.32 14.10
CA ASP A 38 -7.58 -4.40 14.46
C ASP A 38 -8.46 -3.71 13.41
N THR A 39 -9.58 -4.31 13.04
CA THR A 39 -10.41 -3.85 11.91
C THR A 39 -10.92 -2.42 12.12
N ASP A 40 -11.38 -2.07 13.33
CA ASP A 40 -11.96 -0.76 13.59
C ASP A 40 -10.88 0.32 13.56
N ASN A 41 -9.73 0.05 14.17
CA ASN A 41 -8.59 0.98 14.13
C ASN A 41 -8.03 1.14 12.70
N ALA A 42 -7.97 0.07 11.92
CA ALA A 42 -7.52 0.12 10.53
C ALA A 42 -8.50 0.94 9.65
N MET A 43 -9.81 0.79 9.87
CA MET A 43 -10.83 1.57 9.18
C MET A 43 -10.77 3.06 9.55
N LEU A 44 -10.55 3.38 10.83
CA LEU A 44 -10.33 4.75 11.28
C LEU A 44 -9.07 5.35 10.66
N ASN A 45 -7.96 4.60 10.63
CA ASN A 45 -6.73 5.06 10.00
C ASN A 45 -6.91 5.31 8.50
N ARG A 46 -7.66 4.43 7.80
CA ARG A 46 -8.04 4.63 6.40
C ARG A 46 -8.86 5.90 6.22
N GLU A 47 -9.88 6.14 7.04
CA GLU A 47 -10.72 7.33 6.92
C GLU A 47 -9.90 8.62 6.96
N TYR A 48 -8.85 8.63 7.79
CA TYR A 48 -7.94 9.75 7.89
C TYR A 48 -6.92 9.87 6.73
N VAL A 49 -6.27 8.76 6.35
CA VAL A 49 -5.13 8.78 5.40
C VAL A 49 -5.56 8.52 3.95
N GLY A 50 -6.67 7.81 3.74
CA GLY A 50 -7.24 7.49 2.42
C GLY A 50 -6.72 6.21 1.77
N TYR A 51 -5.75 5.51 2.36
CA TYR A 51 -5.21 4.25 1.81
C TYR A 51 -6.04 3.04 2.24
N GLN A 52 -6.17 2.07 1.33
CA GLN A 52 -6.85 0.80 1.59
C GLN A 52 -6.02 -0.08 2.55
N PRO A 53 -6.57 -0.51 3.71
CA PRO A 53 -5.90 -1.45 4.59
C PRO A 53 -5.75 -2.83 3.94
N ALA A 54 -4.60 -3.47 4.14
CA ALA A 54 -4.33 -4.83 3.68
C ALA A 54 -4.76 -5.87 4.75
N LEU A 55 -6.07 -5.94 5.03
CA LEU A 55 -6.66 -6.91 5.97
C LEU A 55 -7.78 -7.69 5.29
N GLU A 56 -7.80 -9.03 5.44
CA GLU A 56 -8.83 -9.89 4.83
C GLU A 56 -10.25 -9.56 5.31
N SER A 57 -10.39 -9.05 6.53
CA SER A 57 -11.68 -8.60 7.08
C SER A 57 -12.23 -7.34 6.40
N ILE A 58 -11.40 -6.61 5.64
CA ILE A 58 -11.76 -5.34 4.98
C ILE A 58 -11.82 -5.58 3.47
N THR A 59 -13.00 -6.00 3.01
CA THR A 59 -13.26 -6.26 1.58
C THR A 59 -13.63 -4.99 0.84
N VAL A 60 -13.50 -5.00 -0.50
CA VAL A 60 -13.97 -3.91 -1.37
C VAL A 60 -15.46 -3.62 -1.17
N ASP A 61 -16.28 -4.67 -1.03
CA ASP A 61 -17.71 -4.54 -0.74
C ASP A 61 -17.97 -3.84 0.60
N LEU A 62 -17.20 -4.20 1.64
CA LEU A 62 -17.29 -3.52 2.93
C LEU A 62 -16.95 -2.02 2.76
N LEU A 63 -15.85 -1.71 2.06
CA LEU A 63 -15.43 -0.33 1.82
C LEU A 63 -16.50 0.49 1.09
N ILE A 64 -17.12 -0.07 0.05
CA ILE A 64 -18.22 0.57 -0.69
C ILE A 64 -19.43 0.75 0.22
N SER A 65 -19.78 -0.27 1.02
CA SER A 65 -20.95 -0.22 1.92
C SER A 65 -20.86 0.86 2.99
N THR A 66 -19.66 1.35 3.32
CA THR A 66 -19.49 2.48 4.25
C THR A 66 -20.04 3.80 3.71
N GLY A 67 -20.25 3.92 2.39
CA GLY A 67 -20.64 5.17 1.74
C GLY A 67 -19.55 6.25 1.74
N THR A 68 -18.33 5.92 2.17
CA THR A 68 -17.20 6.88 2.25
C THR A 68 -16.37 6.97 0.97
N ILE A 69 -16.58 6.05 0.01
CA ILE A 69 -15.91 6.07 -1.29
C ILE A 69 -16.75 6.86 -2.30
N PRO A 70 -16.22 7.97 -2.85
CA PRO A 70 -16.89 8.66 -3.96
C PRO A 70 -17.07 7.73 -5.16
N GLU A 71 -18.22 7.82 -5.85
CA GLU A 71 -18.52 6.98 -7.03
C GLU A 71 -17.41 7.03 -8.10
N SER A 72 -16.79 8.21 -8.29
CA SER A 72 -15.67 8.41 -9.23
C SER A 72 -14.37 7.69 -8.87
N LEU A 73 -14.27 7.15 -7.64
CA LEU A 73 -13.07 6.49 -7.10
C LEU A 73 -13.29 5.01 -6.77
N ILE A 74 -14.46 4.43 -7.09
CA ILE A 74 -14.70 2.99 -6.89
C ILE A 74 -13.65 2.16 -7.66
N ASP A 75 -13.31 2.59 -8.88
CA ASP A 75 -12.28 1.92 -9.69
C ASP A 75 -10.85 2.07 -9.14
N ALA A 76 -10.64 2.94 -8.15
CA ALA A 76 -9.36 3.06 -7.45
C ALA A 76 -9.16 2.00 -6.36
N LEU A 77 -10.23 1.30 -5.95
CA LEU A 77 -10.13 0.23 -4.98
C LEU A 77 -9.32 -0.94 -5.55
N VAL A 78 -8.44 -1.49 -4.72
CA VAL A 78 -7.57 -2.60 -5.06
C VAL A 78 -8.28 -3.90 -4.73
N THR A 79 -8.67 -4.65 -5.75
CA THR A 79 -9.22 -6.01 -5.58
C THR A 79 -8.07 -7.02 -5.52
N PRO A 80 -8.30 -8.26 -5.04
CA PRO A 80 -7.32 -9.33 -5.12
C PRO A 80 -6.75 -9.53 -6.53
N GLU A 81 -7.60 -9.47 -7.56
CA GLU A 81 -7.21 -9.65 -8.97
C GLU A 81 -6.35 -8.48 -9.49
N LYS A 82 -6.65 -7.24 -9.09
CA LYS A 82 -5.80 -6.08 -9.41
C LYS A 82 -4.45 -6.17 -8.72
N TYR A 83 -4.42 -6.67 -7.49
CA TYR A 83 -3.17 -6.87 -6.75
C TYR A 83 -2.32 -7.97 -7.40
N GLU A 84 -2.92 -9.11 -7.74
CA GLU A 84 -2.24 -10.26 -8.35
C GLU A 84 -1.69 -9.96 -9.76
N SER A 85 -2.42 -9.15 -10.54
CA SER A 85 -1.97 -8.74 -11.88
C SER A 85 -0.93 -7.60 -11.87
N GLY A 86 -0.70 -6.96 -10.72
CA GLY A 86 0.23 -5.86 -10.58
C GLY A 86 1.70 -6.30 -10.62
N LEU A 87 2.55 -5.41 -11.16
CA LEU A 87 4.00 -5.63 -11.16
C LEU A 87 4.55 -5.46 -9.75
N ALA A 88 5.09 -6.53 -9.17
CA ALA A 88 5.80 -6.46 -7.90
C ALA A 88 7.17 -5.81 -8.08
N GLN A 89 7.53 -4.90 -7.18
CA GLN A 89 8.91 -4.43 -7.07
C GLN A 89 9.72 -5.44 -6.25
N VAL A 90 10.67 -6.08 -6.90
CA VAL A 90 11.58 -7.05 -6.29
C VAL A 90 12.94 -6.41 -6.03
N LEU A 91 13.71 -7.01 -5.12
CA LEU A 91 15.11 -6.61 -4.95
C LEU A 91 15.88 -6.86 -6.24
N LEU A 92 16.70 -5.88 -6.61
CA LEU A 92 17.64 -5.98 -7.70
C LEU A 92 18.99 -6.48 -7.19
N GLU A 93 19.72 -7.21 -8.04
CA GLU A 93 21.12 -7.50 -7.79
C GLU A 93 21.92 -6.19 -7.68
N PRO A 94 22.95 -6.08 -6.81
CA PRO A 94 23.65 -4.82 -6.57
C PRO A 94 24.17 -4.12 -7.82
N ALA A 95 24.64 -4.89 -8.82
CA ALA A 95 25.12 -4.34 -10.08
C ALA A 95 23.98 -3.72 -10.92
N VAL A 96 22.78 -4.29 -10.88
CA VAL A 96 21.60 -3.77 -11.60
C VAL A 96 21.04 -2.55 -10.88
N ASP A 97 21.00 -2.59 -9.55
CA ASP A 97 20.58 -1.45 -8.72
C ASP A 97 21.48 -0.22 -8.94
N ALA A 98 22.81 -0.44 -9.01
CA ALA A 98 23.76 0.62 -9.31
C ALA A 98 23.51 1.28 -10.68
N LEU A 99 23.22 0.49 -11.71
CA LEU A 99 22.85 1.02 -13.03
C LEU A 99 21.55 1.82 -12.97
N TRP A 100 20.55 1.35 -12.21
CA TRP A 100 19.29 2.06 -12.04
C TRP A 100 19.50 3.41 -11.35
N LEU A 101 20.29 3.44 -10.28
CA LEU A 101 20.61 4.65 -9.52
C LEU A 101 21.42 5.66 -10.33
N GLU A 102 22.40 5.19 -11.11
CA GLU A 102 23.19 6.03 -12.02
C GLU A 102 22.26 6.75 -13.02
N GLN A 103 21.37 6.00 -13.67
CA GLN A 103 20.45 6.57 -14.66
C GLN A 103 19.43 7.50 -14.02
N TRP A 104 18.89 7.16 -12.84
CA TRP A 104 17.99 8.04 -12.11
C TRP A 104 18.68 9.36 -11.71
N THR A 105 19.93 9.29 -11.28
CA THR A 105 20.74 10.47 -10.93
C THR A 105 20.97 11.35 -12.15
N ALA A 106 21.35 10.76 -13.28
CA ALA A 106 21.54 11.50 -14.53
C ALA A 106 20.23 12.17 -14.99
N PHE A 107 19.12 11.43 -15.00
CA PHE A 107 17.81 11.96 -15.39
C PHE A 107 17.35 13.13 -14.52
N THR A 108 17.57 13.05 -13.20
CA THR A 108 17.13 14.08 -12.25
C THR A 108 18.06 15.29 -12.17
N ALA A 109 19.28 15.21 -12.72
CA ALA A 109 20.22 16.32 -12.78
C ALA A 109 19.90 17.36 -13.90
N GLY A 110 19.09 16.97 -14.89
CA GLY A 110 18.76 17.78 -16.08
C GLY A 110 19.78 17.65 -17.20
#